data_AF-T1KZ54-F1
#
_entry.id   AF-T1KZ54-F1
#
_cell.length_a   1.000
_cell.length_b   1.000
_cell.length_c   1.000
_cell.angle_alpha   90.00
_cell.angle_beta   90.00
_cell.angle_gamma   90.00
#
_symmetry.space_group_name_H-M   'P 1'
#
loop_
_entity.id
_entity.type
_entity.pdbx_description
1 polymer ?
#
loop_
_entity_poly.entity_id
_entity_poly.type
_entity_poly.pdbx_seq_one_letter_code
_entity_poly.pdbx_strand_id
1 'polypeptide(L)'
;MKFKTMKKSKPTEQINPFDIHVNRQKHKILGRRPMKWETGKPLHSRHIATQKRKETILPELKNLNKSGKGVIDQRAAITSRKAKLYQDVPVSHEKETNLTHKGEELDDERLNQPVQDDDDDEEFDLLRRGDYVDVAHFGGGETGAPLSSEDFMKIVMDDKRKKQIEKEENIRLTEELDKNWSTVRNLIKHKGAKDETVIQETEEYDILLNQLMFGGDDRKATVSKPEEAVKTEDVKPSSSVLITEHLQNIVTTDDVDIILRCVDSLLDLEIKKLNSTVVKKFHALLKAKEMKICSLKSIAILVFLISFKELEHYVLLKFIDFLRNLRYNSIDEIGKRLLICDLLHSIYPDKYFPEITMSIQNILVLFEPVYKTIFIPTFAFDKIASSEILAWSEDMEFKNLPQFSLRSLFKGNISSSNQAKSIILVAVVDLIEKIYPHFRNFDSFAPIFSKITPILSILQEKLPKPMTDRLFVLLEQFNEPRELSSLSFEQRKPFMVTMLEPRLSNYKRKDDKKKLQKKYKREYKSTARELRKDNAFVRDTILKDTIAKDDVRKRKVKKLLADIAQEKAMFKKSRR
;
A
#
# COMPACT_ATOMS: atom_id res chain seq x y z
N MET A 1 -9.41 62.91 50.52
CA MET A 1 -9.69 61.61 51.18
C MET A 1 -11.15 61.23 50.95
N LYS A 2 -11.42 60.19 50.13
CA LYS A 2 -12.76 59.60 50.01
C LYS A 2 -12.70 58.20 50.63
N PHE A 3 -13.35 58.03 51.79
CA PHE A 3 -13.47 56.73 52.44
C PHE A 3 -14.34 55.80 51.59
N LYS A 4 -13.73 54.75 51.04
CA LYS A 4 -14.42 53.67 50.34
C LYS A 4 -15.07 52.80 51.42
N THR A 5 -16.39 52.91 51.59
CA THR A 5 -17.15 52.02 52.48
C THR A 5 -16.94 50.57 52.03
N MET A 6 -16.28 49.77 52.86
CA MET A 6 -16.13 48.34 52.64
C MET A 6 -17.50 47.66 52.71
N LYS A 7 -17.96 47.08 51.60
CA LYS A 7 -19.12 46.18 51.60
C LYS A 7 -18.76 44.96 52.45
N LYS A 8 -19.45 44.77 53.58
CA LYS A 8 -19.39 43.54 54.38
C LYS A 8 -19.67 42.35 53.45
N SER A 9 -18.72 41.40 53.37
CA SER A 9 -18.92 40.11 52.71
C SER A 9 -20.07 39.37 53.42
N LYS A 10 -21.02 38.84 52.63
CA LYS A 10 -22.10 38.01 53.18
C LYS A 10 -21.49 36.78 53.86
N PRO A 11 -21.89 36.42 55.08
CA PRO A 11 -21.42 35.20 55.73
C PRO A 11 -21.81 34.01 54.85
N THR A 12 -20.89 33.07 54.66
CA THR A 12 -21.18 31.79 54.01
C THR A 12 -22.21 31.06 54.87
N GLU A 13 -23.46 31.04 54.44
CA GLU A 13 -24.50 30.21 55.05
C GLU A 13 -23.96 28.78 55.13
N GLN A 14 -23.78 28.24 56.34
CA GLN A 14 -23.54 26.82 56.53
C GLN A 14 -24.77 26.09 56.01
N ILE A 15 -24.70 25.56 54.78
CA ILE A 15 -25.82 24.88 54.17
C ILE A 15 -26.00 23.54 54.89
N ASN A 16 -27.18 23.33 55.45
CA ASN A 16 -27.52 22.09 56.13
C ASN A 16 -27.36 20.90 55.17
N PRO A 17 -26.60 19.84 55.54
CA PRO A 17 -26.39 18.67 54.69
C PRO A 17 -27.69 17.94 54.32
N PHE A 18 -28.77 18.07 55.10
CA PHE A 18 -30.07 17.46 54.78
C PHE A 18 -30.87 18.23 53.71
N ASP A 19 -30.50 19.49 53.42
CA ASP A 19 -31.16 20.30 52.38
C ASP A 19 -30.61 20.01 50.98
N ILE A 20 -29.48 19.29 50.89
CA ILE A 20 -28.77 18.96 49.66
C ILE A 20 -28.85 17.45 49.40
N HIS A 21 -29.17 17.08 48.16
CA HIS A 21 -29.01 15.71 47.67
C HIS A 21 -27.79 15.63 46.76
N VAL A 22 -26.82 14.77 47.10
CA VAL A 22 -25.58 14.59 46.34
C VAL A 22 -25.57 13.21 45.67
N ASN A 23 -25.35 13.18 44.36
CA ASN A 23 -25.18 11.94 43.62
C ASN A 23 -23.72 11.47 43.69
N ARG A 24 -23.50 10.19 44.06
CA ARG A 24 -22.16 9.60 44.07
C ARG A 24 -21.62 9.47 42.64
N GLN A 25 -20.42 9.99 42.40
CA GLN A 25 -19.72 9.84 41.12
C GLN A 25 -19.28 8.39 40.90
N LYS A 26 -19.66 7.79 39.77
CA LYS A 26 -19.30 6.41 39.43
C LYS A 26 -17.86 6.24 38.97
N HIS A 27 -17.35 7.23 38.22
CA HIS A 27 -15.99 7.22 37.68
C HIS A 27 -15.31 8.55 38.00
N LYS A 28 -14.17 8.51 38.70
CA LYS A 28 -13.41 9.70 39.07
C LYS A 28 -12.68 10.25 37.83
N ILE A 29 -13.13 11.38 37.33
CA ILE A 29 -12.50 12.10 36.20
C ILE A 29 -11.77 13.29 36.80
N LEU A 30 -10.44 13.31 36.68
CA LEU A 30 -9.58 14.39 37.17
C LEU A 30 -9.82 15.68 36.36
N GLY A 31 -9.72 16.85 37.00
CA GLY A 31 -9.85 18.17 36.35
C GLY A 31 -11.28 18.61 35.99
N ARG A 32 -12.29 17.76 36.17
CA ARG A 32 -13.68 18.10 35.86
C ARG A 32 -14.35 18.87 37.01
N ARG A 33 -14.87 20.07 36.72
CA ARG A 33 -15.72 20.83 37.66
C ARG A 33 -17.03 20.07 37.94
N PRO A 34 -17.52 20.08 39.19
CA PRO A 34 -18.77 19.41 39.53
C PRO A 34 -19.91 20.03 38.73
N MET A 35 -20.72 19.19 38.09
CA MET A 35 -21.83 19.66 37.27
C MET A 35 -23.06 19.96 38.11
N LYS A 36 -23.92 20.87 37.62
CA LYS A 36 -25.13 21.34 38.31
C LYS A 36 -26.11 20.21 38.71
N TRP A 37 -26.08 19.06 38.03
CA TRP A 37 -26.96 17.91 38.32
C TRP A 37 -26.36 16.90 39.32
N GLU A 38 -25.12 17.08 39.76
CA GLU A 38 -24.49 16.22 40.78
C GLU A 38 -24.95 16.58 42.19
N THR A 39 -25.41 17.81 42.38
CA THR A 39 -26.05 18.29 43.62
C THR A 39 -27.43 18.86 43.32
N GLY A 40 -28.42 18.53 44.13
CA GLY A 40 -29.78 19.06 44.05
C GLY A 40 -30.24 19.63 45.39
N LYS A 41 -31.22 20.54 45.36
CA LYS A 41 -31.87 21.11 46.56
C LYS A 41 -33.35 20.69 46.61
N PRO A 42 -33.68 19.48 47.13
CA PRO A 42 -35.04 18.93 47.02
C PRO A 42 -36.10 19.77 47.71
N LEU A 43 -35.82 20.29 48.91
CA LEU A 43 -36.80 21.08 49.69
C LEU A 43 -37.14 22.40 48.99
N HIS A 44 -36.12 23.13 48.54
CA HIS A 44 -36.30 24.37 47.79
C HIS A 44 -37.07 24.13 46.48
N SER A 45 -36.74 23.07 45.74
CA SER A 45 -37.46 22.68 44.52
C SER A 45 -38.93 22.32 44.78
N ARG A 46 -39.21 21.58 45.86
CA ARG A 46 -40.59 21.27 46.29
C ARG A 46 -41.35 22.54 46.65
N HIS A 47 -40.72 23.45 47.39
CA HIS A 47 -41.33 24.72 47.78
C HIS A 47 -41.73 25.56 46.55
N ILE A 48 -40.80 25.77 45.62
CA ILE A 48 -41.08 26.48 44.35
C ILE A 48 -42.21 25.79 43.59
N ALA A 49 -42.20 24.46 43.48
CA ALA A 49 -43.25 23.73 42.78
C ALA A 49 -44.62 23.91 43.47
N THR A 50 -44.68 23.92 44.81
CA THR A 50 -45.93 24.20 45.54
C THR A 50 -46.39 25.64 45.38
N GLN A 51 -45.47 26.62 45.32
CA GLN A 51 -45.79 28.02 45.04
C GLN A 51 -46.38 28.16 43.64
N LYS A 52 -45.75 27.57 42.63
CA LYS A 52 -46.29 27.56 41.25
C LYS A 52 -47.70 26.97 41.18
N ARG A 53 -47.96 25.86 41.86
CA ARG A 53 -49.32 25.28 41.93
C ARG A 53 -50.34 26.20 42.60
N LYS A 54 -49.93 26.96 43.62
CA LYS A 54 -50.77 27.99 44.26
C LYS A 54 -51.03 29.17 43.33
N GLU A 55 -50.10 29.48 42.43
CA GLU A 55 -50.22 30.57 41.45
C GLU A 55 -51.03 30.16 40.22
N THR A 56 -51.04 28.88 39.83
CA THR A 56 -51.73 28.39 38.62
C THR A 56 -52.97 27.55 38.93
N ILE A 57 -52.82 26.38 39.53
CA ILE A 57 -53.90 25.41 39.73
C ILE A 57 -54.92 25.93 40.75
N LEU A 58 -54.48 26.59 41.83
CA LEU A 58 -55.40 27.11 42.85
C LEU A 58 -56.37 28.17 42.32
N PRO A 59 -55.94 29.19 41.55
CA PRO A 59 -56.89 30.13 40.95
C PRO A 59 -57.78 29.47 39.90
N GLU A 60 -57.28 28.52 39.11
CA GLU A 60 -58.11 27.72 38.19
C GLU A 60 -59.21 26.97 38.94
N LEU A 61 -58.87 26.29 40.05
CA LEU A 61 -59.82 25.57 40.89
C LEU A 61 -60.90 26.51 41.48
N LYS A 62 -60.50 27.70 41.93
CA LYS A 62 -61.43 28.73 42.44
C LYS A 62 -62.33 29.30 41.33
N ASN A 63 -61.88 29.27 40.09
CA ASN A 63 -62.57 29.84 38.95
C ASN A 63 -63.37 28.80 38.14
N LEU A 64 -63.43 27.54 38.56
CA LEU A 64 -64.11 26.46 37.82
C LEU A 64 -65.55 26.80 37.38
N ASN A 65 -66.30 27.49 38.23
CA ASN A 65 -67.70 27.84 37.98
C ASN A 65 -67.88 29.31 37.54
N LYS A 66 -66.80 30.01 37.14
CA LYS A 66 -66.89 31.37 36.61
C LYS A 66 -67.04 31.33 35.10
N SER A 67 -68.09 31.94 34.58
CA SER A 67 -68.30 32.13 33.14
C SER A 67 -67.64 33.43 32.65
N GLY A 68 -67.07 33.39 31.43
CA GLY A 68 -66.38 34.51 30.79
C GLY A 68 -64.84 34.50 30.98
N LYS A 69 -64.11 34.98 29.96
CA LYS A 69 -62.61 35.01 29.95
C LYS A 69 -62.00 36.12 30.82
N GLY A 70 -62.77 36.71 31.74
CA GLY A 70 -62.37 37.93 32.45
C GLY A 70 -62.18 39.12 31.49
N VAL A 71 -61.46 40.15 31.95
CA VAL A 71 -61.10 41.31 31.11
C VAL A 71 -60.10 40.86 30.05
N ILE A 72 -60.51 40.93 28.79
CA ILE A 72 -59.62 40.67 27.65
C ILE A 72 -58.78 41.93 27.41
N ASP A 73 -57.57 41.96 27.95
CA ASP A 73 -56.65 43.07 27.72
C ASP A 73 -56.05 43.01 26.31
N GLN A 74 -56.62 43.79 25.39
CA GLN A 74 -56.15 43.90 24.01
C GLN A 74 -54.85 44.70 23.88
N ARG A 75 -54.38 45.39 24.93
CA ARG A 75 -53.09 46.13 24.90
C ARG A 75 -51.90 45.18 24.80
N ALA A 76 -51.99 43.98 25.38
CA ALA A 76 -50.99 42.93 25.26
C ALA A 76 -50.89 42.33 23.84
N ALA A 77 -51.88 42.57 22.97
CA ALA A 77 -51.89 42.07 21.59
C ALA A 77 -50.92 42.85 20.67
N ILE A 78 -50.56 44.09 21.02
CA ILE A 78 -49.64 44.91 20.21
C ILE A 78 -48.21 44.36 20.29
N THR A 79 -47.77 43.92 21.47
CA THR A 79 -46.46 43.27 21.65
C THR A 79 -46.45 41.82 21.12
N SER A 80 -47.61 41.20 20.98
CA SER A 80 -47.76 39.76 20.65
C SER A 80 -48.09 39.47 19.18
N ARG A 81 -48.19 40.48 18.29
CA ARG A 81 -48.38 40.24 16.84
C ARG A 81 -47.26 39.40 16.21
N LYS A 82 -46.04 39.44 16.75
CA LYS A 82 -44.94 38.54 16.32
C LYS A 82 -45.12 37.08 16.75
N ALA A 83 -45.90 36.80 17.80
CA ALA A 83 -46.08 35.44 18.33
C ALA A 83 -47.22 34.68 17.66
N LYS A 84 -48.28 35.37 17.20
CA LYS A 84 -49.42 34.72 16.51
C LYS A 84 -49.11 34.19 15.10
N LEU A 85 -48.04 34.65 14.47
CA LEU A 85 -47.62 34.13 13.15
C LEU A 85 -47.15 32.65 13.21
N TYR A 86 -46.92 32.11 14.42
CA TYR A 86 -46.34 30.77 14.61
C TYR A 86 -47.25 29.77 15.32
N GLN A 87 -48.52 30.10 15.61
CA GLN A 87 -49.38 29.24 16.46
C GLN A 87 -50.70 28.79 15.85
N ASP A 88 -51.13 29.31 14.70
CA ASP A 88 -52.38 28.89 14.07
C ASP A 88 -52.11 28.06 12.81
N VAL A 89 -51.78 26.77 12.99
CA VAL A 89 -51.99 25.74 11.97
C VAL A 89 -53.04 24.77 12.51
N PRO A 90 -54.31 24.85 12.05
CA PRO A 90 -55.30 23.83 12.38
C PRO A 90 -55.00 22.58 11.53
N VAL A 91 -54.68 21.47 12.20
CA VAL A 91 -54.54 20.16 11.56
C VAL A 91 -55.95 19.63 11.26
N SER A 92 -56.46 19.93 10.06
CA SER A 92 -57.57 19.20 9.43
C SER A 92 -56.99 18.33 8.32
N HIS A 93 -57.27 17.03 8.36
CA HIS A 93 -56.64 15.99 7.53
C HIS A 93 -57.18 15.85 6.09
N GLU A 94 -57.87 16.84 5.53
CA GLU A 94 -58.61 16.65 4.26
C GLU A 94 -58.43 17.77 3.22
N LYS A 95 -57.43 18.64 3.35
CA LYS A 95 -57.10 19.59 2.28
C LYS A 95 -55.61 19.54 1.99
N GLU A 96 -55.27 19.06 0.80
CA GLU A 96 -53.93 19.19 0.21
C GLU A 96 -53.64 20.69 0.09
N THR A 97 -52.72 21.18 0.93
CA THR A 97 -52.26 22.56 0.87
C THR A 97 -51.06 22.61 -0.07
N ASN A 98 -51.25 23.16 -1.26
CA ASN A 98 -50.16 23.38 -2.22
C ASN A 98 -49.10 24.29 -1.59
N LEU A 99 -47.86 23.82 -1.54
CA LEU A 99 -46.74 24.53 -0.97
C LEU A 99 -46.32 25.63 -1.96
N THR A 100 -46.42 26.89 -1.56
CA THR A 100 -46.04 28.02 -2.43
C THR A 100 -44.81 28.73 -1.85
N HIS A 101 -43.85 29.10 -2.70
CA HIS A 101 -42.75 29.99 -2.33
C HIS A 101 -42.86 31.27 -3.14
N LYS A 102 -43.01 32.41 -2.46
CA LYS A 102 -43.23 33.75 -3.06
C LYS A 102 -44.45 33.85 -4.01
N GLY A 103 -45.46 33.01 -3.81
CA GLY A 103 -46.74 33.11 -4.53
C GLY A 103 -46.85 32.26 -5.80
N GLU A 104 -45.90 31.38 -6.08
CA GLU A 104 -45.98 30.39 -7.17
C GLU A 104 -46.18 28.98 -6.59
N GLU A 105 -47.08 28.20 -7.20
CA GLU A 105 -47.40 26.81 -6.80
C GLU A 105 -46.27 25.87 -7.24
N LEU A 106 -45.69 25.13 -6.28
CA LEU A 106 -44.67 24.11 -6.57
C LEU A 106 -45.38 22.83 -7.03
N ASP A 107 -45.67 22.74 -8.34
CA ASP A 107 -46.10 21.48 -8.97
C ASP A 107 -44.89 20.55 -9.21
N ASP A 108 -45.07 19.27 -8.88
CA ASP A 108 -44.05 18.21 -8.95
C ASP A 108 -43.53 17.91 -10.38
N GLU A 109 -44.14 18.47 -11.43
CA GLU A 109 -43.74 18.22 -12.83
C GLU A 109 -42.49 19.01 -13.27
N ARG A 110 -42.12 20.10 -12.58
CA ARG A 110 -40.85 20.82 -12.88
C ARG A 110 -39.60 20.09 -12.38
N LEU A 111 -39.73 19.08 -11.52
CA LEU A 111 -38.60 18.31 -10.98
C LEU A 111 -38.12 17.17 -11.91
N ASN A 112 -38.85 16.88 -12.99
CA ASN A 112 -38.56 15.74 -13.88
C ASN A 112 -38.23 16.13 -15.34
N GLN A 113 -37.97 17.40 -15.64
CA GLN A 113 -37.36 17.74 -16.93
C GLN A 113 -35.87 17.37 -16.87
N PRO A 114 -35.36 16.51 -17.77
CA PRO A 114 -33.93 16.37 -17.95
C PRO A 114 -33.43 17.71 -18.48
N VAL A 115 -32.58 18.37 -17.70
CA VAL A 115 -31.83 19.53 -18.16
C VAL A 115 -31.07 19.08 -19.40
N GLN A 116 -31.34 19.71 -20.54
CA GLN A 116 -30.48 19.59 -21.71
C GLN A 116 -29.20 20.34 -21.37
N ASP A 117 -28.14 19.57 -21.11
CA ASP A 117 -26.78 20.05 -20.96
C ASP A 117 -26.33 20.65 -22.30
N ASP A 118 -26.47 21.96 -22.47
CA ASP A 118 -25.86 22.74 -23.57
C ASP A 118 -25.65 24.22 -23.17
N ASP A 119 -25.34 24.48 -21.90
CA ASP A 119 -24.80 25.76 -21.44
C ASP A 119 -23.61 25.49 -20.51
N ASP A 120 -22.39 25.70 -21.03
CA ASP A 120 -21.07 25.57 -20.36
C ASP A 120 -20.83 26.62 -19.26
N ASP A 121 -21.84 26.95 -18.47
CA ASP A 121 -21.71 27.78 -17.26
C ASP A 121 -22.02 26.91 -16.03
N GLU A 122 -21.02 26.17 -15.57
CA GLU A 122 -21.03 25.56 -14.23
C GLU A 122 -21.20 26.67 -13.17
N GLU A 123 -22.45 27.01 -12.80
CA GLU A 123 -22.74 27.65 -11.51
C GLU A 123 -22.50 26.62 -10.40
N PHE A 124 -21.22 26.38 -10.14
CA PHE A 124 -20.72 25.44 -9.15
C PHE A 124 -21.11 25.91 -7.74
N ASP A 125 -22.12 25.27 -7.17
CA ASP A 125 -22.71 25.53 -5.85
C ASP A 125 -21.63 25.59 -4.76
N LEU A 126 -21.34 26.80 -4.27
CA LEU A 126 -20.29 27.11 -3.27
C LEU A 126 -20.44 26.28 -1.97
N LEU A 127 -21.66 25.81 -1.67
CA LEU A 127 -21.95 25.01 -0.48
C LEU A 127 -21.61 23.52 -0.63
N ARG A 128 -21.28 23.06 -1.85
CA ARG A 128 -20.92 21.66 -2.15
C ARG A 128 -19.43 21.45 -2.42
N ARG A 129 -18.63 22.50 -2.64
CA ARG A 129 -17.16 22.37 -2.70
C ARG A 129 -16.63 21.92 -1.35
N GLY A 130 -16.06 20.71 -1.30
CA GLY A 130 -15.39 20.17 -0.11
C GLY A 130 -14.37 21.14 0.47
N ASP A 131 -13.59 21.79 -0.40
CA ASP A 131 -12.55 22.76 -0.01
C ASP A 131 -13.11 24.00 0.73
N TYR A 132 -14.29 24.49 0.33
CA TYR A 132 -14.93 25.63 1.01
C TYR A 132 -15.62 25.20 2.31
N VAL A 133 -16.27 24.04 2.29
CA VAL A 133 -16.95 23.46 3.46
C VAL A 133 -15.93 23.17 4.57
N ASP A 134 -14.77 22.62 4.25
CA ASP A 134 -13.69 22.32 5.22
C ASP A 134 -13.12 23.58 5.87
N VAL A 135 -13.01 24.70 5.13
CA VAL A 135 -12.43 25.96 5.62
C VAL A 135 -13.47 26.86 6.30
N ALA A 136 -14.73 26.85 5.84
CA ALA A 136 -15.77 27.79 6.23
C ALA A 136 -16.88 27.17 7.13
N HIS A 137 -16.60 26.05 7.79
CA HIS A 137 -17.54 25.41 8.71
C HIS A 137 -17.90 26.32 9.91
N PHE A 138 -19.14 26.82 9.93
CA PHE A 138 -19.72 27.65 11.01
C PHE A 138 -19.72 27.00 12.41
N GLY A 139 -19.48 25.68 12.50
CA GLY A 139 -19.56 24.89 13.72
C GLY A 139 -18.25 24.32 14.27
N GLY A 140 -17.11 24.55 13.59
CA GLY A 140 -15.83 23.91 13.93
C GLY A 140 -15.82 22.42 13.58
N GLY A 141 -15.09 22.06 12.51
CA GLY A 141 -14.73 20.68 12.20
C GLY A 141 -13.76 20.09 13.22
N GLU A 142 -13.36 18.82 13.03
CA GLU A 142 -12.62 18.00 14.02
C GLU A 142 -11.27 18.58 14.51
N THR A 143 -10.76 19.70 13.95
CA THR A 143 -9.42 20.25 14.25
C THR A 143 -9.36 21.73 14.64
N GLY A 144 -10.47 22.48 14.78
CA GLY A 144 -10.39 23.94 15.00
C GLY A 144 -11.51 24.58 15.83
N ALA A 145 -11.16 25.65 16.56
CA ALA A 145 -12.12 26.51 17.25
C ALA A 145 -13.03 27.22 16.23
N PRO A 146 -14.31 27.52 16.56
CA PRO A 146 -15.22 28.17 15.62
C PRO A 146 -14.69 29.53 15.20
N LEU A 147 -14.61 29.79 13.89
CA LEU A 147 -14.25 31.10 13.35
C LEU A 147 -15.28 32.14 13.82
N SER A 148 -14.82 33.35 14.12
CA SER A 148 -15.70 34.47 14.44
C SER A 148 -16.55 34.82 13.22
N SER A 149 -17.79 35.29 13.44
CA SER A 149 -18.69 35.70 12.36
C SER A 149 -18.06 36.79 11.46
N GLU A 150 -17.15 37.60 11.99
CA GLU A 150 -16.40 38.61 11.22
C GLU A 150 -15.39 37.99 10.26
N ASP A 151 -14.71 36.92 10.68
CA ASP A 151 -13.70 36.26 9.86
C ASP A 151 -14.33 35.43 8.74
N PHE A 152 -15.49 34.82 9.00
CA PHE A 152 -16.30 34.18 7.97
C PHE A 152 -16.76 35.18 6.90
N MET A 153 -17.20 36.39 7.31
CA MET A 153 -17.62 37.41 6.36
C MET A 153 -16.47 37.93 5.50
N LYS A 154 -15.23 37.99 6.01
CA LYS A 154 -14.04 38.34 5.21
C LYS A 154 -13.78 37.30 4.13
N ILE A 155 -13.82 36.01 4.46
CA ILE A 155 -13.61 34.91 3.51
C ILE A 155 -14.64 34.99 2.36
N VAL A 156 -15.92 35.22 2.68
CA VAL A 156 -16.98 35.38 1.67
C VAL A 156 -16.74 36.60 0.77
N MET A 157 -16.27 37.72 1.32
CA MET A 157 -16.02 38.94 0.56
C MET A 157 -14.82 38.80 -0.38
N ASP A 158 -13.77 38.11 0.05
CA ASP A 158 -12.58 37.88 -0.77
C ASP A 158 -12.87 36.91 -1.92
N ASP A 159 -13.67 35.87 -1.70
CA ASP A 159 -14.11 34.97 -2.79
C ASP A 159 -15.03 35.66 -3.80
N LYS A 160 -15.91 36.56 -3.34
CA LYS A 160 -16.71 37.40 -4.25
C LYS A 160 -15.85 38.31 -5.12
N ARG A 161 -14.78 38.89 -4.56
CA ARG A 161 -13.83 39.73 -5.32
C ARG A 161 -13.09 38.94 -6.38
N LYS A 162 -12.60 37.74 -6.05
CA LYS A 162 -11.92 36.86 -7.03
C LYS A 162 -12.80 36.54 -8.23
N LYS A 163 -14.05 36.12 -7.98
CA LYS A 163 -15.02 35.86 -9.06
C LYS A 163 -15.32 37.09 -9.92
N GLN A 164 -15.28 38.29 -9.32
CA GLN A 164 -15.49 39.53 -10.07
C GLN A 164 -14.29 39.86 -10.98
N ILE A 165 -13.06 39.64 -10.51
CA ILE A 165 -11.84 39.81 -11.31
C ILE A 165 -11.83 38.84 -12.50
N GLU A 166 -12.16 37.56 -12.27
CA GLU A 166 -12.25 36.55 -13.35
C GLU A 166 -13.26 36.96 -14.44
N LYS A 167 -14.41 37.54 -14.04
CA LYS A 167 -15.40 38.06 -14.99
C LYS A 167 -14.87 39.27 -15.77
N GLU A 168 -14.19 40.20 -15.11
CA GLU A 168 -13.62 41.38 -15.76
C GLU A 168 -12.50 40.99 -16.74
N GLU A 169 -11.67 40.00 -16.41
CA GLU A 169 -10.64 39.45 -17.29
C GLU A 169 -11.26 38.78 -18.53
N ASN A 170 -12.31 37.98 -18.34
CA ASN A 170 -13.03 37.35 -19.46
C ASN A 170 -13.67 38.40 -20.38
N ILE A 171 -14.34 39.42 -19.83
CA ILE A 171 -14.91 40.50 -20.63
C ILE A 171 -13.81 41.22 -21.43
N ARG A 172 -12.69 41.55 -20.78
CA ARG A 172 -11.56 42.18 -21.45
C ARG A 172 -11.01 41.32 -22.59
N LEU A 173 -10.87 40.02 -22.38
CA LEU A 173 -10.41 39.09 -23.42
C LEU A 173 -11.38 39.04 -24.60
N THR A 174 -12.70 39.02 -24.33
CA THR A 174 -13.71 39.06 -25.39
C THR A 174 -13.67 40.37 -26.18
N GLU A 175 -13.47 41.52 -25.53
CA GLU A 175 -13.30 42.80 -26.22
C GLU A 175 -12.03 42.86 -27.07
N GLU A 176 -10.92 42.27 -26.61
CA GLU A 176 -9.68 42.16 -27.37
C GLU A 176 -9.86 41.27 -28.59
N LEU A 177 -10.54 40.13 -28.45
CA LEU A 177 -10.88 39.25 -29.56
C LEU A 177 -11.80 39.92 -30.58
N ASP A 178 -12.82 40.66 -30.14
CA ASP A 178 -13.71 41.42 -31.02
C ASP A 178 -12.99 42.55 -31.78
N LYS A 179 -12.06 43.24 -31.11
CA LYS A 179 -11.19 44.24 -31.76
C LYS A 179 -10.31 43.58 -32.83
N ASN A 180 -9.69 42.45 -32.51
CA ASN A 180 -8.86 41.68 -33.44
C ASN A 180 -9.69 41.13 -34.61
N TRP A 181 -10.93 40.69 -34.35
CA TRP A 181 -11.82 40.26 -35.42
C TRP A 181 -12.25 41.43 -36.31
N SER A 182 -12.52 42.60 -35.73
CA SER A 182 -12.84 43.82 -36.48
C SER A 182 -11.69 44.24 -37.40
N THR A 183 -10.44 44.20 -36.92
CA THR A 183 -9.27 44.51 -37.75
C THR A 183 -9.11 43.51 -38.90
N VAL A 184 -9.23 42.20 -38.62
CA VAL A 184 -9.19 41.13 -39.63
C VAL A 184 -10.33 41.29 -40.64
N ARG A 185 -11.55 41.58 -40.17
CA ARG A 185 -12.74 41.80 -41.01
C ARG A 185 -12.56 43.00 -41.94
N ASN A 186 -11.91 44.07 -41.47
CA ASN A 186 -11.60 45.24 -42.29
C ASN A 186 -10.50 44.96 -43.32
N LEU A 187 -9.52 44.11 -43.01
CA LEU A 187 -8.49 43.66 -43.95
C LEU A 187 -9.05 42.76 -45.06
N ILE A 188 -10.08 41.97 -44.77
CA ILE A 188 -10.68 41.00 -45.71
C ILE A 188 -11.60 41.67 -46.76
N LYS A 189 -12.05 42.90 -46.55
CA LYS A 189 -12.99 43.57 -47.46
C LYS A 189 -12.32 44.59 -48.38
N HIS A 190 -11.55 44.11 -49.37
CA HIS A 190 -11.47 44.69 -50.73
C HIS A 190 -10.71 43.76 -51.70
N LYS A 191 -11.44 42.81 -52.32
CA LYS A 191 -11.52 42.65 -53.78
C LYS A 191 -12.42 41.45 -54.11
N GLY A 192 -13.65 41.75 -54.52
CA GLY A 192 -14.44 40.83 -55.32
C GLY A 192 -14.14 41.04 -56.81
N ALA A 193 -14.18 39.93 -57.54
CA ALA A 193 -14.37 39.76 -58.98
C ALA A 193 -13.14 39.62 -59.92
N LYS A 194 -12.98 38.34 -60.36
CA LYS A 194 -12.71 37.78 -61.70
C LYS A 194 -11.33 37.98 -62.36
N ASP A 195 -10.59 36.87 -62.48
CA ASP A 195 -10.24 36.29 -63.79
C ASP A 195 -9.90 34.79 -63.63
N GLU A 196 -10.49 33.98 -64.51
CA GLU A 196 -10.17 32.57 -64.70
C GLU A 196 -8.80 32.46 -65.39
N THR A 197 -7.81 31.88 -64.72
CA THR A 197 -6.73 31.14 -65.41
C THR A 197 -6.24 29.98 -64.55
N VAL A 198 -6.40 28.80 -65.14
CA VAL A 198 -5.82 27.48 -64.84
C VAL A 198 -4.59 27.50 -63.93
N ILE A 199 -4.69 26.87 -62.76
CA ILE A 199 -3.58 26.14 -62.11
C ILE A 199 -4.18 24.89 -61.43
N GLN A 200 -4.25 23.79 -62.18
CA GLN A 200 -4.49 22.45 -61.65
C GLN A 200 -3.15 21.83 -61.26
N GLU A 201 -2.55 22.18 -60.12
CA GLU A 201 -1.32 21.49 -59.66
C GLU A 201 -1.20 21.28 -58.13
N THR A 202 -2.19 21.64 -57.32
CA THR A 202 -2.06 21.56 -55.85
C THR A 202 -2.92 20.49 -55.17
N GLU A 203 -3.89 19.89 -55.86
CA GLU A 203 -4.74 18.84 -55.25
C GLU A 203 -4.10 17.44 -55.33
N GLU A 204 -3.18 17.19 -56.26
CA GLU A 204 -2.49 15.88 -56.35
C GLU A 204 -1.50 15.66 -55.20
N TYR A 205 -0.84 16.72 -54.71
CA TYR A 205 0.12 16.62 -53.62
C TYR A 205 -0.54 16.35 -52.26
N ASP A 206 -1.68 16.98 -51.99
CA ASP A 206 -2.42 16.80 -50.74
C ASP A 206 -3.17 15.46 -50.69
N ILE A 207 -3.61 14.94 -51.85
CA ILE A 207 -4.17 13.59 -51.97
C ILE A 207 -3.06 12.53 -51.79
N LEU A 208 -1.86 12.76 -52.35
CA LEU A 208 -0.71 11.85 -52.20
C LEU A 208 -0.16 11.85 -50.76
N LEU A 209 -0.08 13.01 -50.10
CA LEU A 209 0.38 13.12 -48.71
C LEU A 209 -0.57 12.41 -47.74
N ASN A 210 -1.88 12.53 -47.97
CA ASN A 210 -2.88 11.81 -47.19
C ASN A 210 -2.86 10.30 -47.48
N GLN A 211 -2.58 9.87 -48.71
CA GLN A 211 -2.36 8.45 -49.00
C GLN A 211 -1.06 7.89 -48.38
N LEU A 212 -0.01 8.70 -48.26
CA LEU A 212 1.29 8.30 -47.68
C LEU A 212 1.27 8.27 -46.15
N MET A 213 0.48 9.14 -45.50
CA MET A 213 0.34 9.17 -44.04
C MET A 213 -0.61 8.08 -43.49
N PHE A 214 -1.57 7.61 -44.30
CA PHE A 214 -2.60 6.64 -43.87
C PHE A 214 -2.54 5.28 -44.58
N GLY A 215 -1.71 5.11 -45.61
CA GLY A 215 -1.48 3.83 -46.28
C GLY A 215 -0.29 3.06 -45.69
N GLY A 216 -0.57 2.08 -44.83
CA GLY A 216 0.46 1.22 -44.23
C GLY A 216 1.05 0.17 -45.19
N ASP A 217 2.36 -0.04 -45.02
CA ASP A 217 3.24 -1.16 -45.43
C ASP A 217 3.29 -1.62 -46.90
N ASP A 218 4.45 -1.37 -47.52
CA ASP A 218 5.41 -2.41 -47.93
C ASP A 218 6.35 -1.83 -48.99
N ARG A 219 7.64 -1.62 -48.68
CA ARG A 219 8.78 -1.98 -49.57
C ARG A 219 10.14 -1.61 -48.98
N LYS A 220 11.01 -2.61 -49.09
CA LYS A 220 12.45 -2.66 -48.81
C LYS A 220 13.21 -1.50 -49.45
N ALA A 221 14.02 -0.80 -48.67
CA ALA A 221 14.96 0.20 -49.18
C ALA A 221 16.32 -0.41 -49.48
N THR A 222 16.70 -0.38 -50.76
CA THR A 222 18.05 -0.52 -51.28
C THR A 222 18.75 0.84 -51.33
N VAL A 223 19.90 0.94 -50.67
CA VAL A 223 21.17 1.61 -51.06
C VAL A 223 21.13 2.94 -51.84
N SER A 224 21.79 3.98 -51.30
CA SER A 224 22.97 4.65 -51.91
C SER A 224 23.58 5.75 -51.03
N LYS A 225 24.92 5.81 -51.02
CA LYS A 225 25.80 6.85 -50.41
C LYS A 225 25.88 8.09 -51.33
N PRO A 226 26.41 9.24 -50.83
CA PRO A 226 27.79 9.59 -51.18
C PRO A 226 28.63 10.23 -50.06
N GLU A 227 29.94 10.23 -50.31
CA GLU A 227 31.09 10.90 -49.65
C GLU A 227 30.87 12.44 -49.55
N GLU A 228 31.48 13.28 -48.70
CA GLU A 228 32.81 13.32 -48.10
C GLU A 228 32.83 14.46 -47.04
N ALA A 229 33.55 14.20 -45.93
CA ALA A 229 34.45 15.13 -45.24
C ALA A 229 34.03 16.00 -44.02
N VAL A 230 34.67 15.63 -42.89
CA VAL A 230 35.36 16.48 -41.89
C VAL A 230 34.53 17.06 -40.73
N LYS A 231 34.48 16.31 -39.61
CA LYS A 231 35.17 16.63 -38.34
C LYS A 231 34.92 15.56 -37.27
N THR A 232 36.00 14.85 -36.96
CA THR A 232 36.40 14.32 -35.65
C THR A 232 35.40 14.48 -34.51
N GLU A 233 34.65 13.42 -34.21
CA GLU A 233 34.38 13.02 -32.84
C GLU A 233 34.53 11.50 -32.79
N ASP A 234 35.48 11.03 -31.98
CA ASP A 234 35.69 9.63 -31.67
C ASP A 234 34.45 9.07 -30.96
N VAL A 235 33.44 8.67 -31.73
CA VAL A 235 32.31 7.91 -31.22
C VAL A 235 32.83 6.50 -30.94
N LYS A 236 33.24 6.26 -29.69
CA LYS A 236 33.41 4.90 -29.18
C LYS A 236 32.16 4.10 -29.56
N PRO A 237 32.29 2.99 -30.31
CA PRO A 237 31.13 2.20 -30.71
C PRO A 237 30.37 1.77 -29.45
N SER A 238 29.05 1.93 -29.49
CA SER A 238 28.17 1.53 -28.39
C SER A 238 28.46 0.08 -28.00
N SER A 239 28.62 -0.19 -26.71
CA SER A 239 29.00 -1.50 -26.15
C SER A 239 28.22 -2.68 -26.74
N SER A 240 26.96 -2.49 -27.12
CA SER A 240 26.14 -3.53 -27.77
C SER A 240 26.63 -3.94 -29.16
N VAL A 241 27.15 -3.00 -29.96
CA VAL A 241 27.63 -3.25 -31.32
C VAL A 241 28.95 -4.02 -31.27
N LEU A 242 29.85 -3.61 -30.36
CA LEU A 242 31.10 -4.32 -30.09
C LEU A 242 30.85 -5.78 -29.66
N ILE A 243 29.89 -6.00 -28.75
CA ILE A 243 29.55 -7.37 -28.31
C ILE A 243 29.05 -8.21 -29.49
N THR A 244 28.18 -7.66 -30.35
CA THR A 244 27.69 -8.41 -31.51
C THR A 244 28.78 -8.73 -32.52
N GLU A 245 29.73 -7.81 -32.73
CA GLU A 245 30.85 -8.00 -33.65
C GLU A 245 31.83 -9.04 -33.11
N HIS A 246 32.24 -8.96 -31.85
CA HIS A 246 33.12 -9.95 -31.22
C HIS A 246 32.47 -11.35 -31.18
N LEU A 247 31.16 -11.45 -30.90
CA LEU A 247 30.45 -12.72 -30.95
C LEU A 247 30.31 -13.27 -32.38
N GLN A 248 30.08 -12.41 -33.37
CA GLN A 248 30.08 -12.83 -34.78
C GLN A 248 31.45 -13.35 -35.18
N ASN A 249 32.53 -12.66 -34.79
CA ASN A 249 33.90 -13.10 -35.03
C ASN A 249 34.21 -14.44 -34.35
N ILE A 250 33.74 -14.70 -33.12
CA ILE A 250 33.87 -16.00 -32.45
C ILE A 250 33.09 -17.10 -33.19
N VAL A 251 31.95 -16.77 -33.79
CA VAL A 251 31.14 -17.75 -34.55
C VAL A 251 31.77 -18.07 -35.90
N THR A 252 32.31 -17.06 -36.60
CA THR A 252 32.83 -17.18 -37.98
C THR A 252 34.25 -17.73 -38.05
N THR A 253 35.12 -17.37 -37.11
CA THR A 253 36.54 -17.78 -37.14
C THR A 253 36.80 -19.04 -36.33
N ASP A 254 37.65 -19.97 -36.82
CA ASP A 254 38.09 -21.16 -36.09
C ASP A 254 39.47 -20.98 -35.41
N ASP A 255 40.08 -19.80 -35.55
CA ASP A 255 41.39 -19.49 -35.01
C ASP A 255 41.36 -19.27 -33.48
N VAL A 256 42.08 -20.12 -32.76
CA VAL A 256 42.18 -20.12 -31.29
C VAL A 256 42.63 -18.76 -30.74
N ASP A 257 43.61 -18.12 -31.38
CA ASP A 257 44.19 -16.86 -30.90
C ASP A 257 43.26 -15.65 -31.14
N ILE A 258 42.41 -15.68 -32.16
CA ILE A 258 41.39 -14.65 -32.41
C ILE A 258 40.24 -14.79 -31.40
N ILE A 259 39.79 -16.02 -31.16
CA ILE A 259 38.73 -16.33 -30.19
C ILE A 259 39.15 -15.87 -28.78
N LEU A 260 40.38 -16.17 -28.35
CA LEU A 260 40.89 -15.75 -27.03
C LEU A 260 40.91 -14.23 -26.88
N ARG A 261 41.42 -13.50 -27.88
CA ARG A 261 41.41 -12.02 -27.87
C ARG A 261 39.99 -11.44 -27.83
N CYS A 262 39.04 -12.07 -28.53
CA CYS A 262 37.65 -11.65 -28.49
C CYS A 262 37.02 -11.91 -27.12
N VAL A 263 37.36 -13.03 -26.45
CA VAL A 263 36.89 -13.32 -25.09
C VAL A 263 37.45 -12.34 -24.07
N ASP A 264 38.76 -12.05 -24.12
CA ASP A 264 39.40 -11.07 -23.23
C ASP A 264 38.73 -9.69 -23.39
N SER A 265 38.54 -9.24 -24.63
CA SER A 265 37.84 -7.99 -24.93
C SER A 265 36.37 -7.98 -24.49
N LEU A 266 35.70 -9.14 -24.46
CA LEU A 266 34.32 -9.26 -24.01
C LEU A 266 34.19 -9.29 -22.48
N LEU A 267 35.20 -9.83 -21.77
CA LEU A 267 35.28 -9.82 -20.31
C LEU A 267 35.59 -8.41 -19.77
N ASP A 268 36.38 -7.63 -20.51
CA ASP A 268 36.72 -6.25 -20.16
C ASP A 268 35.55 -5.27 -20.29
N LEU A 269 34.51 -5.61 -21.07
CA LEU A 269 33.33 -4.76 -21.22
C LEU A 269 32.45 -4.83 -19.96
N GLU A 270 32.16 -3.67 -19.36
CA GLU A 270 31.33 -3.56 -18.15
C GLU A 270 29.88 -4.07 -18.37
N ILE A 271 29.63 -5.33 -18.03
CA ILE A 271 28.35 -6.05 -18.23
C ILE A 271 27.17 -5.47 -17.43
N LYS A 272 27.44 -4.58 -16.46
CA LYS A 272 26.40 -3.90 -15.64
C LYS A 272 25.48 -2.96 -16.45
N LYS A 273 25.80 -2.64 -17.71
CA LYS A 273 25.03 -1.71 -18.56
C LYS A 273 24.11 -2.39 -19.59
N LEU A 274 24.03 -3.73 -19.61
CA LEU A 274 23.25 -4.45 -20.62
C LEU A 274 21.79 -4.64 -20.20
N ASN A 275 20.86 -4.18 -21.04
CA ASN A 275 19.42 -4.26 -20.81
C ASN A 275 18.89 -5.71 -20.85
N SER A 276 17.91 -6.03 -20.01
CA SER A 276 17.26 -7.36 -19.92
C SER A 276 16.63 -7.84 -21.23
N THR A 277 16.32 -6.94 -22.16
CA THR A 277 15.82 -7.26 -23.52
C THR A 277 16.88 -7.90 -24.41
N VAL A 278 18.14 -7.48 -24.25
CA VAL A 278 19.29 -8.04 -24.98
C VAL A 278 19.56 -9.47 -24.50
N VAL A 279 19.49 -9.70 -23.19
CA VAL A 279 19.64 -11.04 -22.58
C VAL A 279 18.56 -12.01 -23.07
N LYS A 280 17.30 -11.57 -23.18
CA LYS A 280 16.20 -12.40 -23.71
C LYS A 280 16.40 -12.76 -25.19
N LYS A 281 16.87 -11.83 -26.02
CA LYS A 281 17.22 -12.10 -27.42
C LYS A 281 18.37 -13.10 -27.54
N PHE A 282 19.37 -12.99 -26.67
CA PHE A 282 20.47 -13.96 -26.60
C PHE A 282 19.99 -15.35 -26.20
N HIS A 283 19.12 -15.46 -25.19
CA HIS A 283 18.55 -16.75 -24.79
C HIS A 283 17.76 -17.41 -25.94
N ALA A 284 17.03 -16.63 -26.74
CA ALA A 284 16.32 -17.15 -27.91
C ALA A 284 17.29 -17.67 -29.00
N LEU A 285 18.37 -16.92 -29.29
CA LEU A 285 19.40 -17.32 -30.25
C LEU A 285 20.16 -18.58 -29.80
N LEU A 286 20.48 -18.69 -28.51
CA LEU A 286 21.15 -19.85 -27.92
C LEU A 286 20.26 -21.10 -27.90
N LYS A 287 18.95 -20.93 -27.69
CA LYS A 287 17.99 -22.04 -27.76
C LYS A 287 17.80 -22.54 -29.18
N ALA A 288 17.86 -21.65 -30.17
CA ALA A 288 17.76 -22.01 -31.59
C ALA A 288 19.02 -22.71 -32.13
N LYS A 289 20.20 -22.38 -31.59
CA LYS A 289 21.49 -22.97 -32.01
C LYS A 289 21.92 -24.02 -30.99
N GLU A 290 21.42 -25.25 -31.14
CA GLU A 290 21.76 -26.37 -30.25
C GLU A 290 23.28 -26.56 -30.15
N MET A 291 23.90 -26.08 -29.07
CA MET A 291 25.31 -26.34 -28.77
C MET A 291 25.43 -27.77 -28.23
N LYS A 292 25.49 -28.74 -29.15
CA LYS A 292 25.63 -30.18 -28.84
C LYS A 292 27.08 -30.62 -28.65
N ILE A 293 28.03 -29.89 -29.24
CA ILE A 293 29.45 -30.26 -29.26
C ILE A 293 30.25 -29.28 -28.40
N CYS A 294 31.09 -29.83 -27.53
CA CYS A 294 32.05 -29.08 -26.73
C CYS A 294 33.22 -28.60 -27.62
N SER A 295 33.00 -27.49 -28.34
CA SER A 295 34.01 -26.78 -29.12
C SER A 295 34.57 -25.58 -28.33
N LEU A 296 35.75 -25.09 -28.72
CA LEU A 296 36.33 -23.87 -28.13
C LEU A 296 35.36 -22.68 -28.21
N LYS A 297 34.67 -22.54 -29.35
CA LYS A 297 33.60 -21.55 -29.57
C LYS A 297 32.49 -21.66 -28.52
N SER A 298 32.05 -22.90 -28.25
CA SER A 298 30.98 -23.14 -27.29
C SER A 298 31.40 -22.78 -25.86
N ILE A 299 32.63 -23.09 -25.47
CA ILE A 299 33.17 -22.77 -24.15
C ILE A 299 33.35 -21.25 -24.01
N ALA A 300 33.93 -20.59 -25.01
CA ALA A 300 34.12 -19.13 -25.04
C ALA A 300 32.79 -18.37 -24.86
N ILE A 301 31.75 -18.80 -25.60
CA ILE A 301 30.41 -18.22 -25.46
C ILE A 301 29.86 -18.46 -24.05
N LEU A 302 29.96 -19.67 -23.51
CA LEU A 302 29.46 -19.96 -22.16
C LEU A 302 30.19 -19.16 -21.08
N VAL A 303 31.52 -19.01 -21.18
CA VAL A 303 32.32 -18.18 -20.26
C VAL A 303 31.84 -16.73 -20.26
N PHE A 304 31.57 -16.16 -21.44
CA PHE A 304 30.97 -14.82 -21.53
C PHE A 304 29.56 -14.77 -20.90
N LEU A 305 28.75 -15.81 -21.12
CA LEU A 305 27.37 -15.84 -20.61
C LEU A 305 27.29 -15.97 -19.08
N ILE A 306 28.32 -16.51 -18.42
CA ILE A 306 28.39 -16.59 -16.94
C ILE A 306 28.35 -15.22 -16.29
N SER A 307 28.87 -14.20 -16.97
CA SER A 307 28.82 -12.83 -16.48
C SER A 307 27.38 -12.30 -16.33
N PHE A 308 26.39 -12.96 -16.91
CA PHE A 308 24.97 -12.65 -16.73
C PHE A 308 24.33 -13.57 -15.69
N LYS A 309 23.99 -13.01 -14.52
CA LYS A 309 23.32 -13.75 -13.43
C LYS A 309 22.03 -14.47 -13.86
N GLU A 310 21.29 -13.89 -14.80
CA GLU A 310 20.04 -14.45 -15.33
C GLU A 310 20.26 -15.75 -16.13
N LEU A 311 21.45 -15.92 -16.73
CA LEU A 311 21.80 -17.08 -17.56
C LEU A 311 22.66 -18.11 -16.84
N GLU A 312 23.00 -17.84 -15.57
CA GLU A 312 23.85 -18.67 -14.73
C GLU A 312 23.45 -20.16 -14.74
N HIS A 313 22.16 -20.41 -14.51
CA HIS A 313 21.60 -21.76 -14.47
C HIS A 313 21.65 -22.46 -15.83
N TYR A 314 21.43 -21.70 -16.92
CA TYR A 314 21.52 -22.25 -18.28
C TYR A 314 22.95 -22.67 -18.61
N VAL A 315 23.94 -21.83 -18.25
CA VAL A 315 25.35 -22.14 -18.49
C VAL A 315 25.79 -23.36 -17.67
N LEU A 316 25.44 -23.42 -16.38
CA LEU A 316 25.70 -24.58 -15.53
C LEU A 316 25.15 -25.87 -16.13
N LEU A 317 23.89 -25.86 -16.57
CA LEU A 317 23.24 -27.02 -17.17
C LEU A 317 23.94 -27.45 -18.48
N LYS A 318 24.48 -26.50 -19.25
CA LYS A 318 25.26 -26.79 -20.45
C LYS A 318 26.64 -27.35 -20.17
N PHE A 319 27.35 -26.89 -19.15
CA PHE A 319 28.61 -27.53 -18.75
C PHE A 319 28.40 -28.96 -18.26
N ILE A 320 27.33 -29.21 -17.50
CA ILE A 320 26.97 -30.58 -17.08
C ILE A 320 26.62 -31.45 -18.30
N ASP A 321 25.85 -30.93 -19.26
CA ASP A 321 25.54 -31.64 -20.51
C ASP A 321 26.82 -31.96 -21.32
N PHE A 322 27.79 -31.04 -21.36
CA PHE A 322 29.10 -31.30 -21.97
C PHE A 322 29.88 -32.40 -21.23
N LEU A 323 29.97 -32.35 -19.90
CA LEU A 323 30.63 -33.39 -19.12
C LEU A 323 29.97 -34.76 -19.28
N ARG A 324 28.66 -34.80 -19.52
CA ARG A 324 27.94 -36.04 -19.82
C ARG A 324 28.26 -36.60 -21.21
N ASN A 325 28.38 -35.73 -22.21
CA ASN A 325 28.57 -36.13 -23.61
C ASN A 325 30.04 -36.45 -23.95
N LEU A 326 31.00 -35.89 -23.22
CA LEU A 326 32.43 -36.16 -23.39
C LEU A 326 32.78 -37.60 -22.97
N ARG A 327 33.44 -38.35 -23.86
CA ARG A 327 33.91 -39.71 -23.60
C ARG A 327 35.35 -39.71 -23.10
N TYR A 328 35.83 -40.88 -22.70
CA TYR A 328 37.19 -41.09 -22.17
C TYR A 328 38.10 -41.80 -23.19
N ASN A 329 37.77 -41.67 -24.49
CA ASN A 329 38.42 -42.42 -25.56
C ASN A 329 39.52 -41.61 -26.26
N SER A 330 39.68 -40.34 -25.92
CA SER A 330 40.68 -39.45 -26.52
C SER A 330 41.29 -38.56 -25.45
N ILE A 331 42.60 -38.33 -25.56
CA ILE A 331 43.35 -37.41 -24.70
C ILE A 331 42.78 -35.98 -24.81
N ASP A 332 42.35 -35.58 -26.00
CA ASP A 332 41.70 -34.28 -26.26
C ASP A 332 40.36 -34.14 -25.50
N GLU A 333 39.53 -35.19 -25.50
CA GLU A 333 38.26 -35.19 -24.76
C GLU A 333 38.47 -35.15 -23.25
N ILE A 334 39.49 -35.88 -22.75
CA ILE A 334 39.87 -35.88 -21.33
C ILE A 334 40.37 -34.49 -20.91
N GLY A 335 41.19 -33.85 -21.76
CA GLY A 335 41.65 -32.49 -21.49
C GLY A 335 40.50 -31.46 -21.53
N LYS A 336 39.54 -31.56 -22.47
CA LYS A 336 38.33 -30.72 -22.47
C LYS A 336 37.53 -30.89 -21.17
N ARG A 337 37.43 -32.13 -20.68
CA ARG A 337 36.74 -32.47 -19.43
C ARG A 337 37.41 -31.81 -18.23
N LEU A 338 38.74 -31.92 -18.12
CA LEU A 338 39.52 -31.29 -17.04
C LEU A 338 39.37 -29.78 -17.05
N LEU A 339 39.38 -29.16 -18.24
CA LEU A 339 39.18 -27.73 -18.38
C LEU A 339 37.81 -27.29 -17.86
N ILE A 340 36.73 -28.00 -18.22
CA ILE A 340 35.40 -27.68 -17.73
C ILE A 340 35.31 -27.86 -16.22
N CYS A 341 35.96 -28.89 -15.65
CA CYS A 341 36.00 -29.10 -14.20
C CYS A 341 36.74 -27.97 -13.48
N ASP A 342 37.90 -27.55 -13.98
CA ASP A 342 38.67 -26.42 -13.42
C ASP A 342 37.89 -25.10 -13.52
N LEU A 343 37.20 -24.87 -14.64
CA LEU A 343 36.36 -23.69 -14.85
C LEU A 343 35.16 -23.69 -13.88
N LEU A 344 34.43 -24.79 -13.77
CA LEU A 344 33.28 -24.91 -12.87
C LEU A 344 33.68 -24.67 -11.40
N HIS A 345 34.80 -25.25 -10.96
CA HIS A 345 35.31 -25.03 -9.61
C HIS A 345 35.76 -23.58 -9.39
N SER A 346 36.44 -22.98 -10.38
CA SER A 346 36.90 -21.59 -10.29
C SER A 346 35.74 -20.58 -10.21
N ILE A 347 34.60 -20.89 -10.84
CA ILE A 347 33.41 -20.02 -10.82
C ILE A 347 32.59 -20.24 -9.53
N TYR A 348 32.47 -21.49 -9.08
CA TYR A 348 31.67 -21.86 -7.92
C TYR A 348 32.46 -22.69 -6.90
N PRO A 349 33.39 -22.06 -6.18
CA PRO A 349 34.22 -22.76 -5.19
C PRO A 349 33.40 -23.43 -4.08
N ASP A 350 32.30 -22.79 -3.66
CA ASP A 350 31.48 -23.24 -2.52
C ASP A 350 30.44 -24.31 -2.88
N LYS A 351 30.21 -24.60 -4.17
CA LYS A 351 29.18 -25.55 -4.61
C LYS A 351 29.81 -26.92 -4.88
N TYR A 352 29.17 -27.97 -4.39
CA TYR A 352 29.57 -29.35 -4.70
C TYR A 352 29.00 -29.81 -6.05
N PHE A 353 29.89 -30.22 -6.97
CA PHE A 353 29.52 -30.87 -8.22
C PHE A 353 30.00 -32.33 -8.23
N PRO A 354 29.08 -33.32 -8.22
CA PRO A 354 29.47 -34.73 -8.25
C PRO A 354 30.19 -35.11 -9.55
N GLU A 355 29.91 -34.42 -10.66
CA GLU A 355 30.55 -34.65 -11.95
C GLU A 355 32.05 -34.38 -11.91
N ILE A 356 32.51 -33.40 -11.11
CA ILE A 356 33.94 -33.11 -10.96
C ILE A 356 34.64 -34.25 -10.23
N THR A 357 34.08 -34.68 -9.10
CA THR A 357 34.61 -35.81 -8.30
C THR A 357 34.67 -37.08 -9.14
N MET A 358 33.59 -37.37 -9.87
CA MET A 358 33.51 -38.51 -10.77
C MET A 358 34.52 -38.41 -11.92
N SER A 359 34.73 -37.21 -12.47
CA SER A 359 35.71 -37.01 -13.54
C SER A 359 37.14 -37.25 -13.06
N ILE A 360 37.48 -36.76 -11.87
CA ILE A 360 38.78 -37.01 -11.22
C ILE A 360 38.97 -38.50 -11.00
N GLN A 361 37.99 -39.17 -10.40
CA GLN A 361 38.05 -40.62 -10.15
C GLN A 361 38.24 -41.40 -11.46
N ASN A 362 37.47 -41.10 -12.50
CA ASN A 362 37.54 -41.79 -13.78
C ASN A 362 38.90 -41.61 -14.47
N ILE A 363 39.47 -40.40 -14.40
CA ILE A 363 40.77 -40.11 -15.00
C ILE A 363 41.89 -40.82 -14.21
N LEU A 364 41.83 -40.82 -12.87
CA LEU A 364 42.82 -41.53 -12.05
C LEU A 364 42.79 -43.06 -12.27
N VAL A 365 41.59 -43.64 -12.47
CA VAL A 365 41.47 -45.07 -12.82
C VAL A 365 42.07 -45.39 -14.19
N LEU A 366 42.07 -44.44 -15.15
CA LEU A 366 42.72 -44.65 -16.44
C LEU A 366 44.26 -44.67 -16.34
N PHE A 367 44.84 -44.02 -15.32
CA PHE A 367 46.27 -44.12 -15.02
C PHE A 367 46.61 -45.44 -14.31
N GLU A 368 45.73 -45.92 -13.43
CA GLU A 368 45.92 -47.15 -12.66
C GLU A 368 44.78 -48.18 -12.90
N PRO A 369 44.91 -49.07 -13.90
CA PRO A 369 43.85 -49.98 -14.31
C PRO A 369 43.57 -51.12 -13.31
N VAL A 370 44.39 -51.29 -12.27
CA VAL A 370 44.23 -52.33 -11.23
C VAL A 370 42.92 -52.16 -10.44
N TYR A 371 42.38 -50.94 -10.36
CA TYR A 371 41.17 -50.62 -9.61
C TYR A 371 39.85 -50.66 -10.41
N LYS A 372 39.84 -51.26 -11.60
CA LYS A 372 38.61 -51.47 -12.38
C LYS A 372 37.49 -52.17 -11.57
N THR A 373 37.83 -52.97 -10.57
CA THR A 373 36.89 -53.77 -9.75
C THR A 373 36.23 -53.03 -8.58
N ILE A 374 36.76 -51.89 -8.12
CA ILE A 374 36.23 -51.12 -6.96
C ILE A 374 35.30 -49.98 -7.40
N PHE A 375 35.14 -49.82 -8.71
CA PHE A 375 34.44 -48.70 -9.33
C PHE A 375 32.91 -48.86 -9.27
N ILE A 376 32.20 -47.78 -8.93
CA ILE A 376 30.72 -47.73 -9.00
C ILE A 376 30.36 -47.53 -10.48
N PRO A 377 29.58 -48.42 -11.11
CA PRO A 377 29.26 -48.29 -12.53
C PRO A 377 28.46 -47.01 -12.75
N THR A 378 29.12 -45.97 -13.26
CA THR A 378 28.43 -44.96 -14.06
C THR A 378 28.22 -45.54 -15.46
N PHE A 379 27.17 -45.07 -16.15
CA PHE A 379 26.69 -45.56 -17.46
C PHE A 379 27.75 -45.65 -18.59
N ALA A 380 29.01 -45.27 -18.34
CA ALA A 380 30.13 -45.30 -19.27
C ALA A 380 31.18 -46.40 -18.99
N PHE A 381 31.03 -47.22 -17.94
CA PHE A 381 32.06 -48.14 -17.43
C PHE A 381 32.62 -49.13 -18.47
N ASP A 382 31.76 -49.78 -19.26
CA ASP A 382 32.19 -50.85 -20.19
C ASP A 382 33.13 -50.34 -21.30
N LYS A 383 33.14 -49.03 -21.59
CA LYS A 383 34.03 -48.41 -22.59
C LYS A 383 35.33 -47.85 -21.99
N ILE A 384 35.32 -47.52 -20.69
CA ILE A 384 36.48 -46.98 -19.97
C ILE A 384 37.42 -48.12 -19.59
N ALA A 385 36.86 -49.27 -19.21
CA ALA A 385 37.62 -50.44 -18.76
C ALA A 385 38.51 -51.09 -19.84
N SER A 386 38.27 -50.84 -21.13
CA SER A 386 39.05 -51.42 -22.25
C SER A 386 40.16 -50.51 -22.77
N SER A 387 40.34 -49.32 -22.19
CA SER A 387 41.21 -48.27 -22.70
C SER A 387 42.53 -48.18 -21.90
N GLU A 388 43.67 -48.40 -22.54
CA GLU A 388 45.02 -48.18 -21.95
C GLU A 388 45.60 -46.79 -22.34
N ILE A 389 44.74 -45.84 -22.72
CA ILE A 389 45.16 -44.56 -23.31
C ILE A 389 46.05 -43.74 -22.37
N LEU A 390 45.76 -43.75 -21.06
CA LEU A 390 46.55 -43.01 -20.04
C LEU A 390 47.38 -43.93 -19.15
N ALA A 391 47.52 -45.21 -19.50
CA ALA A 391 48.30 -46.15 -18.71
C ALA A 391 49.72 -45.60 -18.46
N TRP A 392 50.17 -45.76 -17.22
CA TRP A 392 51.49 -45.32 -16.77
C TRP A 392 52.60 -46.01 -17.56
N SER A 393 53.65 -45.24 -17.89
CA SER A 393 54.87 -45.70 -18.55
C SER A 393 56.09 -45.12 -17.82
N GLU A 394 57.20 -45.84 -17.81
CA GLU A 394 58.46 -45.40 -17.16
C GLU A 394 59.08 -44.16 -17.83
N ASP A 395 58.78 -43.94 -19.12
CA ASP A 395 59.30 -42.82 -19.94
C ASP A 395 58.58 -41.47 -19.69
N MET A 396 57.82 -41.35 -18.60
CA MET A 396 57.02 -40.17 -18.27
C MET A 396 57.88 -39.10 -17.58
N GLU A 397 58.12 -37.98 -18.24
CA GLU A 397 58.89 -36.87 -17.67
C GLU A 397 58.00 -35.83 -16.98
N PHE A 398 58.43 -35.37 -15.80
CA PHE A 398 57.73 -34.38 -14.96
C PHE A 398 58.49 -33.07 -14.74
N LYS A 399 59.62 -32.88 -15.45
CA LYS A 399 60.46 -31.68 -15.33
C LYS A 399 60.07 -30.67 -16.41
N ASN A 400 59.95 -29.39 -16.05
CA ASN A 400 59.66 -28.27 -16.97
C ASN A 400 58.44 -28.49 -17.88
N LEU A 401 57.35 -29.04 -17.33
CA LEU A 401 56.11 -29.24 -18.07
C LEU A 401 55.41 -27.90 -18.32
N PRO A 402 54.87 -27.67 -19.53
CA PRO A 402 54.03 -26.50 -19.79
C PRO A 402 52.76 -26.59 -18.95
N GLN A 403 52.28 -25.44 -18.45
CA GLN A 403 51.00 -25.37 -17.76
C GLN A 403 49.89 -25.82 -18.73
N PHE A 404 48.94 -26.61 -18.22
CA PHE A 404 47.80 -27.08 -19.01
C PHE A 404 47.06 -25.89 -19.62
N SER A 405 47.18 -25.70 -20.94
CA SER A 405 46.68 -24.52 -21.63
C SER A 405 45.68 -24.87 -22.73
N LEU A 406 44.68 -24.01 -22.91
CA LEU A 406 43.71 -24.10 -24.02
C LEU A 406 44.40 -24.16 -25.38
N ARG A 407 45.54 -23.47 -25.53
CA ARG A 407 46.35 -23.44 -26.74
C ARG A 407 46.92 -24.81 -27.09
N SER A 408 47.43 -25.54 -26.11
CA SER A 408 47.93 -26.90 -26.33
C SER A 408 46.81 -27.88 -26.67
N LEU A 409 45.63 -27.73 -26.05
CA LEU A 409 44.50 -28.63 -26.22
C LEU A 409 43.86 -28.53 -27.61
N PHE A 410 43.52 -27.32 -28.04
CA PHE A 410 42.71 -27.10 -29.25
C PHE A 410 43.52 -26.94 -30.54
N LYS A 411 44.85 -26.78 -30.49
CA LYS A 411 45.72 -26.80 -31.69
C LYS A 411 46.02 -28.21 -32.20
N GLY A 412 45.54 -29.26 -31.52
CA GLY A 412 45.69 -30.66 -31.97
C GLY A 412 47.10 -31.25 -31.84
N ASN A 413 48.03 -30.55 -31.17
CA ASN A 413 49.42 -31.00 -31.00
C ASN A 413 49.61 -32.06 -29.91
N ILE A 414 48.52 -32.52 -29.28
CA ILE A 414 48.55 -33.56 -28.25
C ILE A 414 48.38 -34.92 -28.93
N SER A 415 49.35 -35.28 -29.77
CA SER A 415 49.55 -36.69 -30.14
C SER A 415 49.86 -37.49 -28.86
N SER A 416 49.59 -38.81 -28.88
CA SER A 416 49.70 -39.80 -27.78
C SER A 416 51.09 -39.94 -27.10
N SER A 417 51.74 -38.83 -26.83
CA SER A 417 53.06 -38.70 -26.23
C SER A 417 52.96 -38.83 -24.71
N ASN A 418 53.96 -39.46 -24.11
CA ASN A 418 54.09 -39.56 -22.65
C ASN A 418 54.08 -38.17 -21.98
N GLN A 419 54.54 -37.12 -22.68
CA GLN A 419 54.45 -35.74 -22.20
C GLN A 419 52.99 -35.27 -22.03
N ALA A 420 52.06 -35.68 -22.91
CA ALA A 420 50.65 -35.33 -22.79
C ALA A 420 50.01 -35.98 -21.55
N LYS A 421 50.36 -37.25 -21.31
CA LYS A 421 49.90 -38.00 -20.15
C LYS A 421 50.43 -37.37 -18.85
N SER A 422 51.69 -36.94 -18.81
CA SER A 422 52.26 -36.30 -17.60
C SER A 422 51.63 -34.94 -17.32
N ILE A 423 51.35 -34.14 -18.36
CA ILE A 423 50.59 -32.89 -18.23
C ILE A 423 49.18 -33.15 -17.65
N ILE A 424 48.47 -34.17 -18.13
CA ILE A 424 47.13 -34.50 -17.63
C ILE A 424 47.17 -34.93 -16.16
N LEU A 425 48.15 -35.75 -15.78
CA LEU A 425 48.30 -36.19 -14.38
C LEU A 425 48.57 -35.00 -13.46
N VAL A 426 49.47 -34.09 -13.86
CA VAL A 426 49.74 -32.86 -13.11
C VAL A 426 48.48 -32.00 -13.01
N ALA A 427 47.74 -31.82 -14.10
CA ALA A 427 46.50 -31.04 -14.11
C ALA A 427 45.40 -31.63 -13.21
N VAL A 428 45.30 -32.96 -13.11
CA VAL A 428 44.38 -33.63 -12.18
C VAL A 428 44.79 -33.38 -10.73
N VAL A 429 46.07 -33.47 -10.41
CA VAL A 429 46.59 -33.19 -9.06
C VAL A 429 46.41 -31.72 -8.70
N ASP A 430 46.69 -30.79 -9.62
CA ASP A 430 46.44 -29.35 -9.45
C ASP A 430 44.95 -29.08 -9.16
N LEU A 431 44.05 -29.77 -9.86
CA LEU A 431 42.61 -29.65 -9.63
C LEU A 431 42.21 -30.16 -8.25
N ILE A 432 42.78 -31.30 -7.79
CA ILE A 432 42.53 -31.83 -6.45
C ILE A 432 43.01 -30.85 -5.37
N GLU A 433 44.21 -30.29 -5.52
CA GLU A 433 44.76 -29.28 -4.59
C GLU A 433 43.90 -28.01 -4.53
N LYS A 434 43.36 -27.54 -5.67
CA LYS A 434 42.43 -26.41 -5.72
C LYS A 434 41.08 -26.70 -5.05
N ILE A 435 40.59 -27.94 -5.15
CA ILE A 435 39.29 -28.37 -4.61
C ILE A 435 39.37 -28.60 -3.10
N TYR A 436 40.48 -29.14 -2.62
CA TYR A 436 40.69 -29.52 -1.22
C TYR A 436 40.25 -28.45 -0.19
N PRO A 437 40.71 -27.18 -0.24
CA PRO A 437 40.38 -26.19 0.80
C PRO A 437 38.87 -25.89 0.88
N HIS A 438 38.16 -25.99 -0.24
CA HIS A 438 36.72 -25.72 -0.30
C HIS A 438 35.91 -26.91 0.20
N PHE A 439 36.31 -28.12 -0.21
CA PHE A 439 35.60 -29.34 0.16
C PHE A 439 35.91 -29.78 1.60
N ARG A 440 36.98 -29.24 2.21
CA ARG A 440 37.36 -29.51 3.61
C ARG A 440 36.21 -29.29 4.60
N ASN A 441 35.38 -28.28 4.35
CA ASN A 441 34.28 -27.91 5.25
C ASN A 441 33.02 -28.76 5.07
N PHE A 442 32.97 -29.68 4.10
CA PHE A 442 31.80 -30.52 3.89
C PHE A 442 31.77 -31.71 4.85
N ASP A 443 30.61 -31.93 5.49
CA ASP A 443 30.36 -33.10 6.33
C ASP A 443 30.55 -34.42 5.55
N SER A 444 30.25 -34.40 4.24
CA SER A 444 30.37 -35.55 3.33
C SER A 444 31.78 -35.76 2.76
N PHE A 445 32.81 -35.05 3.24
CA PHE A 445 34.16 -35.13 2.66
C PHE A 445 34.74 -36.55 2.65
N ALA A 446 34.70 -37.25 3.79
CA ALA A 446 35.29 -38.58 3.90
C ALA A 446 34.65 -39.59 2.93
N PRO A 447 33.30 -39.67 2.80
CA PRO A 447 32.67 -40.46 1.74
C PRO A 447 33.08 -40.09 0.32
N ILE A 448 33.17 -38.78 0.00
CA ILE A 448 33.49 -38.28 -1.36
C ILE A 448 34.87 -38.75 -1.81
N PHE A 449 35.89 -38.63 -0.95
CA PHE A 449 37.27 -38.98 -1.29
C PHE A 449 37.67 -40.43 -0.97
N SER A 450 36.80 -41.20 -0.30
CA SER A 450 37.05 -42.60 0.09
C SER A 450 37.53 -43.52 -1.05
N LYS A 451 37.12 -43.24 -2.28
CA LYS A 451 37.49 -44.01 -3.48
C LYS A 451 38.71 -43.46 -4.21
N ILE A 452 39.06 -42.19 -3.98
CA ILE A 452 40.19 -41.52 -4.62
C ILE A 452 41.48 -41.83 -3.83
N THR A 453 41.41 -41.85 -2.49
CA THR A 453 42.57 -42.09 -1.61
C THR A 453 43.36 -43.36 -1.95
N PRO A 454 42.73 -44.54 -2.17
CA PRO A 454 43.47 -45.77 -2.49
C PRO A 454 44.15 -45.76 -3.87
N ILE A 455 43.62 -44.97 -4.81
CA ILE A 455 44.21 -44.83 -6.16
C ILE A 455 45.44 -43.93 -6.07
N LEU A 456 45.34 -42.82 -5.33
CA LEU A 456 46.45 -41.90 -5.12
C LEU A 456 47.62 -42.55 -4.36
N SER A 457 47.36 -43.44 -3.39
CA SER A 457 48.43 -44.14 -2.65
C SER A 457 49.24 -45.08 -3.54
N ILE A 458 48.60 -45.78 -4.48
CA ILE A 458 49.33 -46.65 -5.44
C ILE A 458 50.07 -45.82 -6.49
N LEU A 459 49.46 -44.73 -6.96
CA LEU A 459 50.16 -43.82 -7.87
C LEU A 459 51.40 -43.20 -7.19
N GLN A 460 51.34 -42.91 -5.90
CA GLN A 460 52.48 -42.42 -5.12
C GLN A 460 53.65 -43.41 -5.10
N GLU A 461 53.42 -44.71 -5.08
CA GLU A 461 54.49 -45.72 -5.11
C GLU A 461 55.22 -45.80 -6.46
N LYS A 462 54.51 -45.49 -7.56
CA LYS A 462 55.03 -45.61 -8.94
C LYS A 462 55.60 -44.31 -9.52
N LEU A 463 55.23 -43.15 -8.99
CA LEU A 463 55.59 -41.86 -9.57
C LEU A 463 57.00 -41.37 -9.16
N PRO A 464 57.65 -40.50 -9.96
CA PRO A 464 58.90 -39.85 -9.57
C PRO A 464 58.75 -38.88 -8.39
N LYS A 465 59.84 -38.73 -7.62
CA LYS A 465 59.93 -37.89 -6.39
C LYS A 465 59.14 -36.55 -6.36
N PRO A 466 59.18 -35.68 -7.39
CA PRO A 466 58.44 -34.41 -7.33
C PRO A 466 56.92 -34.58 -7.27
N MET A 467 56.37 -35.67 -7.82
CA MET A 467 54.94 -35.96 -7.73
C MET A 467 54.60 -36.74 -6.46
N THR A 468 55.51 -37.59 -5.96
CA THR A 468 55.26 -38.35 -4.72
C THR A 468 55.14 -37.44 -3.51
N ASP A 469 55.90 -36.34 -3.48
CA ASP A 469 55.85 -35.37 -2.38
C ASP A 469 54.52 -34.60 -2.37
N ARG A 470 54.01 -34.21 -3.54
CA ARG A 470 52.67 -33.58 -3.67
C ARG A 470 51.56 -34.53 -3.25
N LEU A 471 51.61 -35.78 -3.71
CA LEU A 471 50.65 -36.80 -3.34
C LEU A 471 50.72 -37.15 -1.85
N PHE A 472 51.91 -37.14 -1.24
CA PHE A 472 52.08 -37.36 0.21
C PHE A 472 51.30 -36.33 1.02
N VAL A 473 51.47 -35.04 0.70
CA VAL A 473 50.77 -33.94 1.38
C VAL A 473 49.26 -34.08 1.23
N LEU A 474 48.77 -34.41 0.03
CA LEU A 474 47.34 -34.62 -0.22
C LEU A 474 46.76 -35.82 0.56
N LEU A 475 47.51 -36.93 0.63
CA LEU A 475 47.07 -38.13 1.36
C LEU A 475 47.04 -37.90 2.87
N GLU A 476 48.00 -37.15 3.42
CA GLU A 476 47.99 -36.74 4.83
C GLU A 476 46.76 -35.88 5.14
N GLN A 477 46.48 -34.91 4.27
CA GLN A 477 45.29 -34.06 4.34
C GLN A 477 43.95 -34.83 4.24
N PHE A 478 43.90 -35.90 3.45
CA PHE A 478 42.70 -36.72 3.30
C PHE A 478 42.45 -37.63 4.51
N ASN A 479 43.50 -38.01 5.23
CA ASN A 479 43.43 -38.91 6.38
C ASN A 479 43.23 -38.18 7.73
N GLU A 480 43.13 -36.85 7.74
CA GLU A 480 42.81 -36.07 8.95
C GLU A 480 41.49 -36.58 9.57
N PRO A 481 41.48 -37.05 10.85
CA PRO A 481 40.27 -37.54 11.50
C PRO A 481 39.27 -36.39 11.74
N ARG A 482 38.00 -36.61 11.42
CA ARG A 482 36.95 -35.59 11.51
C ARG A 482 35.78 -36.03 12.38
N GLU A 483 35.31 -35.12 13.21
CA GLU A 483 34.11 -35.31 14.03
C GLU A 483 32.87 -35.11 13.15
N LEU A 484 32.16 -36.20 12.85
CA LEU A 484 30.90 -36.16 12.11
C LEU A 484 29.75 -35.89 13.08
N SER A 485 29.00 -34.82 12.84
CA SER A 485 27.77 -34.54 13.59
C SER A 485 26.60 -35.38 13.05
N SER A 486 25.69 -35.80 13.92
CA SER A 486 24.48 -36.53 13.50
C SER A 486 23.49 -35.59 12.81
N LEU A 487 22.93 -36.01 11.67
CA LEU A 487 21.93 -35.23 10.95
C LEU A 487 20.69 -35.01 11.83
N SER A 488 20.34 -33.74 12.11
CA SER A 488 19.11 -33.37 12.80
C SER A 488 18.13 -32.74 11.83
N PHE A 489 16.85 -33.13 11.90
CA PHE A 489 15.80 -32.42 11.16
C PHE A 489 15.72 -30.97 11.62
N GLU A 490 15.54 -30.05 10.66
CA GLU A 490 15.38 -28.63 10.96
C GLU A 490 14.16 -28.43 11.89
N GLN A 491 14.43 -28.05 13.13
CA GLN A 491 13.38 -27.74 14.09
C GLN A 491 12.76 -26.40 13.72
N ARG A 492 11.54 -26.42 13.18
CA ARG A 492 10.78 -25.19 12.93
C ARG A 492 10.53 -24.50 14.25
N LYS A 493 10.90 -23.22 14.32
CA LYS A 493 10.56 -22.37 15.46
C LYS A 493 9.03 -22.37 15.62
N PRO A 494 8.50 -22.53 16.84
CA PRO A 494 7.05 -22.54 17.06
C PRO A 494 6.46 -21.21 16.58
N PHE A 495 5.29 -21.28 15.92
CA PHE A 495 4.59 -20.07 15.48
C PHE A 495 4.17 -19.21 16.68
N MET A 496 4.36 -17.91 16.57
CA MET A 496 3.83 -16.98 17.57
C MET A 496 2.30 -16.97 17.54
N VAL A 497 1.68 -16.84 18.71
CA VAL A 497 0.23 -16.62 18.81
C VAL A 497 -0.11 -15.33 18.02
N THR A 498 -1.22 -15.36 17.28
CA THR A 498 -1.67 -14.21 16.50
C THR A 498 -2.02 -13.04 17.42
N MET A 499 -1.31 -11.93 17.25
CA MET A 499 -1.60 -10.70 18.01
C MET A 499 -2.85 -10.05 17.44
N LEU A 500 -3.91 -9.95 18.25
CA LEU A 500 -5.15 -9.28 17.87
C LEU A 500 -5.10 -7.80 18.26
N GLU A 501 -5.52 -6.94 17.34
CA GLU A 501 -5.65 -5.52 17.63
C GLU A 501 -6.88 -5.23 18.53
N PRO A 502 -6.73 -4.39 19.55
CA PRO A 502 -7.85 -4.00 20.39
C PRO A 502 -8.84 -3.16 19.58
N ARG A 503 -10.12 -3.54 19.60
CA ARG A 503 -11.20 -2.76 18.96
C ARG A 503 -11.50 -1.49 19.75
N LEU A 504 -10.76 -0.43 19.47
CA LEU A 504 -11.01 0.91 19.99
C LEU A 504 -11.99 1.63 19.06
N SER A 505 -13.26 1.72 19.44
CA SER A 505 -14.26 2.49 18.68
C SER A 505 -14.43 3.88 19.28
N ASN A 506 -14.04 4.91 18.53
CA ASN A 506 -14.30 6.32 18.87
C ASN A 506 -15.76 6.71 18.56
N TYR A 507 -16.41 5.99 17.64
CA TYR A 507 -17.75 6.29 17.18
C TYR A 507 -18.75 5.25 17.69
N LYS A 508 -19.55 5.64 18.69
CA LYS A 508 -20.79 4.93 18.99
C LYS A 508 -21.75 5.17 17.82
N ARG A 509 -22.02 4.15 16.99
CA ARG A 509 -23.14 4.19 16.04
C ARG A 509 -24.39 4.66 16.78
N LYS A 510 -24.94 5.80 16.34
CA LYS A 510 -26.08 6.44 17.00
C LYS A 510 -27.33 5.67 16.62
N ASP A 511 -27.76 4.75 17.48
CA ASP A 511 -29.10 4.16 17.39
C ASP A 511 -30.14 5.23 17.77
N ASP A 512 -30.54 6.06 16.81
CA ASP A 512 -31.46 7.18 17.05
C ASP A 512 -32.82 6.70 17.58
N LYS A 513 -33.26 5.50 17.19
CA LYS A 513 -34.43 4.83 17.78
C LYS A 513 -34.28 4.61 19.29
N LYS A 514 -33.13 4.11 19.76
CA LYS A 514 -32.88 3.91 21.20
C LYS A 514 -32.77 5.24 21.93
N LYS A 515 -32.18 6.26 21.30
CA LYS A 515 -32.13 7.62 21.84
C LYS A 515 -33.53 8.22 21.99
N LEU A 516 -34.38 8.06 20.99
CA LEU A 516 -35.77 8.52 21.00
C LEU A 516 -36.59 7.79 22.07
N GLN A 517 -36.47 6.47 22.17
CA GLN A 517 -37.12 5.70 23.22
C GLN A 517 -36.71 6.15 24.62
N LYS A 518 -35.43 6.46 24.84
CA LYS A 518 -34.93 7.00 26.13
C LYS A 518 -35.53 8.38 26.42
N LYS A 519 -35.61 9.27 25.43
CA LYS A 519 -36.27 10.57 25.56
C LYS A 519 -37.75 10.39 25.91
N TYR A 520 -38.49 9.59 25.15
CA TYR A 520 -39.89 9.28 25.41
C TYR A 520 -40.12 8.77 26.83
N LYS A 521 -39.35 7.75 27.27
CA LYS A 521 -39.46 7.22 28.64
C LYS A 521 -39.14 8.26 29.72
N ARG A 522 -38.20 9.18 29.47
CA ARG A 522 -37.85 10.26 30.39
C ARG A 522 -38.99 11.28 30.50
N GLU A 523 -39.50 11.74 29.36
CA GLU A 523 -40.60 12.71 29.31
C GLU A 523 -41.87 12.11 29.92
N TYR A 524 -42.26 10.89 29.52
CA TYR A 524 -43.41 10.19 30.09
C TYR A 524 -43.34 10.04 31.63
N LYS A 525 -42.18 9.65 32.17
CA LYS A 525 -42.00 9.54 33.63
C LYS A 525 -42.05 10.90 34.33
N SER A 526 -41.57 11.95 33.66
CA SER A 526 -41.58 13.32 34.18
C SER A 526 -43.01 13.87 34.21
N THR A 527 -43.74 13.76 33.10
CA THR A 527 -45.14 14.21 32.98
C THR A 527 -46.05 13.47 33.94
N ALA A 528 -45.97 12.13 34.01
CA ALA A 528 -46.75 11.34 34.94
C ALA A 528 -46.44 11.70 36.41
N ARG A 529 -45.19 12.07 36.74
CA ARG A 529 -44.80 12.51 38.08
C ARG A 529 -45.42 13.87 38.43
N GLU A 530 -45.42 14.83 37.52
CA GLU A 530 -46.04 16.13 37.77
C GLU A 530 -47.57 16.02 37.88
N LEU A 531 -48.24 15.28 36.99
CA LEU A 531 -49.68 15.01 37.09
C LEU A 531 -50.09 14.41 38.44
N ARG A 532 -49.31 13.43 38.94
CA ARG A 532 -49.58 12.83 40.27
C ARG A 532 -49.47 13.86 41.39
N LYS A 533 -48.48 14.75 41.34
CA LYS A 533 -48.30 15.80 42.36
C LYS A 533 -49.38 16.88 42.25
N ASP A 534 -49.81 17.20 41.03
CA ASP A 534 -50.89 18.16 40.79
C ASP A 534 -52.22 17.60 41.31
N ASN A 535 -52.51 16.34 41.03
CA ASN A 535 -53.66 15.64 41.60
C ASN A 535 -53.61 15.57 43.13
N ALA A 536 -52.43 15.32 43.72
CA ALA A 536 -52.26 15.36 45.16
C ALA A 536 -52.52 16.76 45.73
N PHE A 537 -52.00 17.80 45.10
CA PHE A 537 -52.26 19.19 45.49
C PHE A 537 -53.74 19.54 45.43
N VAL A 538 -54.43 19.20 44.33
CA VAL A 538 -55.87 19.42 44.17
C VAL A 538 -56.65 18.71 45.27
N ARG A 539 -56.36 17.43 45.52
CA ARG A 539 -56.97 16.65 46.61
C ARG A 539 -56.77 17.32 47.97
N ASP A 540 -55.54 17.72 48.29
CA ASP A 540 -55.22 18.38 49.56
C ASP A 540 -55.93 19.74 49.70
N THR A 541 -56.05 20.51 48.62
CA THR A 541 -56.76 21.79 48.64
C THR A 541 -58.26 21.60 48.85
N ILE A 542 -58.88 20.66 48.12
CA ILE A 542 -60.31 20.34 48.29
C ILE A 542 -60.58 19.82 49.70
N LEU A 543 -59.71 18.95 50.22
CA LEU A 543 -59.84 18.43 51.59
C LEU A 543 -59.74 19.55 52.63
N LYS A 544 -58.77 20.47 52.48
CA LYS A 544 -58.65 21.63 53.39
C LYS A 544 -59.87 22.55 53.31
N ASP A 545 -60.37 22.82 52.11
CA ASP A 545 -61.54 23.67 51.91
C ASP A 545 -62.82 23.03 52.46
N THR A 546 -62.98 21.71 52.31
CA THR A 546 -64.13 20.97 52.86
C THR A 546 -64.11 20.95 54.39
N ILE A 547 -62.95 20.65 55.01
CA ILE A 547 -62.78 20.74 56.46
C ILE A 547 -63.10 22.14 56.96
N ALA A 548 -62.56 23.18 56.31
CA ALA A 548 -62.82 24.57 56.69
C ALA A 548 -64.31 24.95 56.57
N LYS A 549 -64.98 24.54 55.49
CA LYS A 549 -66.42 24.77 55.29
C LYS A 549 -67.25 24.04 56.35
N ASP A 550 -66.88 22.80 56.69
CA ASP A 550 -67.56 22.02 57.72
C ASP A 550 -67.38 22.63 59.12
N ASP A 551 -66.19 23.13 59.45
CA ASP A 551 -65.96 23.83 60.71
C ASP A 551 -66.80 25.10 60.81
N VAL A 552 -66.88 25.89 59.73
CA VAL A 552 -67.75 27.07 59.66
C VAL A 552 -69.23 26.67 59.81
N ARG A 553 -69.68 25.64 59.10
CA ARG A 553 -71.04 25.12 59.17
C ARG A 553 -71.38 24.66 60.59
N LYS A 554 -70.53 23.84 61.21
CA LYS A 554 -70.70 23.36 62.60
C LYS A 554 -70.78 24.52 63.58
N ARG A 555 -69.91 25.54 63.46
CA ARG A 555 -69.97 26.75 64.30
C ARG A 555 -71.28 27.51 64.12
N LYS A 556 -71.73 27.73 62.89
CA LYS A 556 -72.99 28.44 62.58
C LYS A 556 -74.21 27.68 63.11
N VAL A 557 -74.29 26.38 62.87
CA VAL A 557 -75.37 25.52 63.37
C VAL A 557 -75.40 25.53 64.90
N LYS A 558 -74.25 25.41 65.56
CA LYS A 558 -74.15 25.48 67.02
C LYS A 558 -74.67 26.83 67.56
N LYS A 559 -74.37 27.94 66.88
CA LYS A 559 -74.88 29.27 67.25
C LYS A 559 -76.40 29.36 67.07
N LEU A 560 -76.93 28.97 65.90
CA LEU A 560 -78.38 28.99 65.65
C LEU A 560 -79.17 28.11 66.64
N LEU A 561 -78.65 26.93 66.96
CA LEU A 561 -79.26 26.06 67.98
C LEU A 561 -79.25 26.71 69.36
N ALA A 562 -78.19 27.43 69.71
CA ALA A 562 -78.12 28.20 70.95
C ALA A 562 -79.14 29.35 70.95
N ASP A 563 -79.27 30.10 69.85
CA ASP A 563 -80.23 31.20 69.70
C ASP A 563 -81.69 30.68 69.79
N ILE A 564 -82.02 29.58 69.09
CA ILE A 564 -83.34 28.92 69.19
C ILE A 564 -83.63 28.44 70.62
N ALA A 565 -82.62 27.93 71.33
CA ALA A 565 -82.78 27.53 72.72
C ALA A 565 -83.10 28.73 73.62
N GLN A 566 -82.48 29.89 73.38
CA GLN A 566 -82.80 31.14 74.08
C GLN A 566 -84.22 31.61 73.78
N GLU A 567 -84.66 31.62 72.52
CA GLU A 567 -86.04 31.98 72.15
C GLU A 567 -87.07 31.08 72.82
N LYS A 568 -86.85 29.76 72.82
CA LYS A 568 -87.72 28.82 73.55
C LYS A 568 -87.77 29.11 75.05
N ALA A 569 -86.64 29.49 75.65
CA ALA A 569 -86.60 29.89 77.05
C ALA A 569 -87.39 31.19 77.28
N MET A 570 -87.27 32.20 76.41
CA MET A 570 -88.06 33.43 76.46
C MET A 570 -89.56 33.18 76.25
N PHE A 571 -89.94 32.34 75.29
CA PHE A 571 -91.33 31.93 75.06
C PHE A 571 -91.94 31.22 76.27
N LYS A 572 -91.20 30.27 76.87
CA LYS A 572 -91.61 29.63 78.12
C LYS A 572 -91.76 30.64 79.27
N LYS A 573 -90.93 31.68 79.31
CA LYS A 573 -91.03 32.77 80.27
C LYS A 573 -92.25 33.65 80.02
N SER A 574 -92.61 33.95 78.77
CA SER A 574 -93.81 34.72 78.40
C SER A 574 -95.13 33.96 78.61
N ARG A 575 -95.09 32.62 78.62
CA ARG A 575 -96.28 31.77 78.85
C ARG A 575 -96.56 31.53 80.34
N ARG A 576 -95.62 31.86 81.20
CA ARG A 576 -95.77 31.91 82.66
C ARG A 576 -96.11 33.33 83.05
#